data_AF-A0AAV2GVT1-F1
#
_entry.id   AF-A0AAV2GVT1-F1
#
_cell.length_a   1.000
_cell.length_b   1.000
_cell.length_c   1.000
_cell.angle_alpha   90.00
_cell.angle_beta   90.00
_cell.angle_gamma   90.00
#
_symmetry.space_group_name_H-M   'P 1'
#
loop_
_entity.id
_entity.type
_entity.pdbx_description
1 polymer ?
#
loop_
_entity_poly.entity_id
_entity_poly.type
_entity_poly.pdbx_seq_one_letter_code
_entity_poly.pdbx_strand_id
1 'polypeptide(L)'
;MAKLRVAGTWSGVLDEVDLENWTVPMLREEVAKRSNVPAGSIKLICAGRMLKDGDGTEKLSELGIKANSKILASRVAVDEGKSLKDAEELNQRLARVKEAVVALSTRHTDGALPLEDFNMEIEDQLGNKLHLPESDRQALMMGLMLHTNGKGLIRKGKFRDALEVLNMAEESFSLCNPKTIELVDNIAMLQMDMVWCYFMLKDIACLSVAGVRLDKARDGFERAHGKDASRLKLLQAGNSSELAVYMRLELLEAVVAYHSGQLEKSRRYLMSAQTKYKRLQVSDEVLSVVMGMGFKENEAKRALRINNQDVERAVDFLVEERARKALKREENLKRQAEILEQKKYGVTPLKKAVDIQLLNGLVSIGFAKELAAEALRRNENDTQKALDDLTNPEINASIQNYIETKNAKRQKQDTDSKIQLLVSMGFDMSAVVAAVQAGGTMEAIMQRLLQQGPLPNPAAAAAQAQAAAQAAAANAEPPADASFSEPRDVEMEDEIADELARTDALSDYDIDVTREGEAINEYLALLDSTGSSSGSASTSG
;
A
#
# COMPACT_ATOMS: atom_id res chain seq x y z
N MET A 1 19.59 -57.78 23.60
CA MET A 1 18.76 -56.90 24.46
C MET A 1 19.65 -55.98 25.25
N ALA A 2 19.64 -54.69 24.92
CA ALA A 2 20.43 -53.65 25.58
C ALA A 2 19.51 -52.60 26.19
N LYS A 3 20.02 -51.94 27.24
CA LYS A 3 19.31 -50.85 27.92
C LYS A 3 19.73 -49.52 27.33
N LEU A 4 18.80 -48.66 26.94
CA LEU A 4 19.08 -47.27 26.53
C LEU A 4 18.41 -46.28 27.47
N ARG A 5 19.11 -45.21 27.83
CA ARG A 5 18.56 -44.15 28.68
C ARG A 5 18.18 -42.97 27.79
N VAL A 6 16.89 -42.70 27.68
CA VAL A 6 16.37 -41.56 26.93
C VAL A 6 16.04 -40.43 27.90
N ALA A 7 16.39 -39.20 27.54
CA ALA A 7 16.07 -37.99 28.29
C ALA A 7 15.57 -36.89 27.35
N GLY A 8 14.72 -35.97 27.83
CA GLY A 8 14.16 -34.88 27.03
C GLY A 8 12.64 -35.02 26.86
N THR A 9 12.13 -35.01 25.62
CA THR A 9 10.68 -35.10 25.30
C THR A 9 9.98 -36.28 25.97
N TRP A 10 10.72 -37.37 26.18
CA TRP A 10 10.36 -38.43 27.13
C TRP A 10 11.62 -38.86 27.87
N SER A 11 11.47 -39.13 29.17
CA SER A 11 12.57 -39.53 30.04
C SER A 11 12.29 -40.90 30.63
N GLY A 12 13.13 -41.89 30.30
CA GLY A 12 12.92 -43.27 30.72
C GLY A 12 13.99 -44.23 30.19
N VAL A 13 13.93 -45.48 30.67
CA VAL A 13 14.83 -46.54 30.23
C VAL A 13 14.07 -47.45 29.25
N LEU A 14 14.70 -47.72 28.10
CA LEU A 14 14.26 -48.74 27.16
C LEU A 14 15.04 -50.01 27.47
N ASP A 15 14.41 -50.99 28.14
CA ASP A 15 15.08 -52.18 28.65
C ASP A 15 15.27 -53.32 27.61
N GLU A 16 14.62 -53.23 26.45
CA GLU A 16 14.55 -54.28 25.42
C GLU A 16 14.95 -53.79 24.02
N VAL A 17 16.06 -53.04 23.91
CA VAL A 17 16.52 -52.54 22.61
C VAL A 17 17.46 -53.55 21.95
N ASP A 18 17.14 -53.96 20.72
CA ASP A 18 18.03 -54.81 19.94
C ASP A 18 18.96 -53.97 19.05
N LEU A 19 20.17 -53.71 19.56
CA LEU A 19 21.17 -52.83 18.92
C LEU A 19 21.64 -53.33 17.54
N GLU A 20 21.46 -54.62 17.25
CA GLU A 20 21.90 -55.25 15.99
C GLU A 20 20.80 -55.24 14.92
N ASN A 21 19.55 -54.98 15.28
CA ASN A 21 18.41 -55.04 14.35
C ASN A 21 17.60 -53.74 14.30
N TRP A 22 17.69 -52.88 15.32
CA TRP A 22 16.99 -51.60 15.32
C TRP A 22 17.72 -50.55 14.49
N THR A 23 16.93 -49.68 13.88
CA THR A 23 17.38 -48.51 13.10
C THR A 23 16.95 -47.21 13.78
N VAL A 24 17.51 -46.07 13.36
CA VAL A 24 17.18 -44.74 13.90
C VAL A 24 15.68 -44.41 13.79
N PRO A 25 14.98 -44.73 12.69
CA PRO A 25 13.52 -44.55 12.59
C PRO A 25 12.73 -45.37 13.61
N MET A 26 13.10 -46.64 13.81
CA MET A 26 12.41 -47.51 14.78
C MET A 26 12.59 -47.02 16.21
N LEU A 27 13.79 -46.56 16.55
CA LEU A 27 14.06 -45.95 17.85
C LEU A 27 13.27 -44.64 18.04
N ARG A 28 13.14 -43.83 16.99
CA ARG A 28 12.35 -42.60 17.03
C ARG A 28 10.86 -42.88 17.17
N GLU A 29 10.36 -43.92 16.51
CA GLU A 29 8.96 -44.34 16.60
C GLU A 29 8.62 -44.88 18.00
N GLU A 30 9.52 -45.62 18.64
CA GLU A 30 9.33 -46.07 20.02
C GLU A 30 9.34 -44.91 21.03
N VAL A 31 10.23 -43.93 20.84
CA VAL A 31 10.23 -42.71 21.67
C VAL A 31 8.97 -41.87 21.40
N ALA A 32 8.49 -41.82 20.15
CA ALA A 32 7.25 -41.16 19.75
C ALA A 32 6.01 -41.80 20.41
N LYS A 33 5.90 -43.13 20.36
CA LYS A 33 4.82 -43.89 21.01
C LYS A 33 4.75 -43.64 22.51
N ARG A 34 5.90 -43.58 23.19
CA ARG A 34 5.97 -43.33 24.64
C ARG A 34 5.83 -41.86 25.05
N SER A 35 6.07 -40.93 24.13
CA SER A 35 5.93 -39.48 24.35
C SER A 35 4.59 -38.90 23.90
N ASN A 36 3.77 -39.68 23.17
CA ASN A 36 2.53 -39.22 22.53
C ASN A 36 2.75 -38.03 21.57
N VAL A 37 3.91 -38.01 20.89
CA VAL A 37 4.31 -36.98 19.91
C VAL A 37 4.60 -37.65 18.58
N PRO A 38 4.20 -37.08 17.43
CA PRO A 38 4.48 -37.67 16.12
C PRO A 38 5.99 -37.81 15.86
N ALA A 39 6.40 -38.95 15.29
CA ALA A 39 7.81 -39.31 15.09
C ALA A 39 8.58 -38.28 14.25
N GLY A 40 7.94 -37.59 13.30
CA GLY A 40 8.57 -36.52 12.51
C GLY A 40 8.97 -35.26 13.29
N SER A 41 8.51 -35.12 14.53
CA SER A 41 8.76 -33.95 15.38
C SER A 41 9.84 -34.18 16.44
N ILE A 42 10.55 -35.32 16.40
CA ILE A 42 11.53 -35.71 17.43
C ILE A 42 12.92 -35.81 16.80
N LYS A 43 13.85 -35.00 17.30
CA LYS A 43 15.29 -35.11 16.99
C LYS A 43 15.97 -35.94 18.08
N LEU A 44 16.73 -36.96 17.68
CA LEU A 44 17.53 -37.79 18.59
C LEU A 44 19.00 -37.37 18.54
N ILE A 45 19.61 -37.16 19.70
CA ILE A 45 21.01 -36.77 19.85
C ILE A 45 21.70 -37.77 20.79
N CYS A 46 22.80 -38.37 20.35
CA CYS A 46 23.60 -39.29 21.16
C CYS A 46 25.05 -38.80 21.20
N ALA A 47 25.62 -38.67 22.41
CA ALA A 47 27.01 -38.23 22.62
C ALA A 47 27.40 -36.95 21.84
N GLY A 48 26.48 -35.97 21.76
CA GLY A 48 26.71 -34.69 21.06
C GLY A 48 26.54 -34.73 19.54
N ARG A 49 26.21 -35.88 18.94
CA ARG A 49 25.92 -36.02 17.51
C ARG A 49 24.44 -36.23 17.26
N MET A 50 23.90 -35.51 16.28
CA MET A 50 22.52 -35.65 15.83
C MET A 50 22.38 -36.91 14.97
N LEU A 51 21.46 -37.81 15.35
CA LEU A 51 21.17 -39.01 14.59
C LEU A 51 20.25 -38.63 13.42
N LYS A 52 20.80 -38.65 12.20
CA LYS A 52 20.05 -38.43 10.97
C LYS A 52 19.45 -39.75 10.49
N ASP A 53 18.31 -39.67 9.81
CA ASP A 53 17.84 -40.81 9.03
C ASP A 53 18.70 -40.86 7.76
N GLY A 54 19.66 -41.77 7.72
CA GLY A 54 20.34 -42.13 6.46
C GLY A 54 19.42 -42.99 5.58
N ASP A 55 20.00 -43.95 4.86
CA ASP A 55 19.28 -44.87 3.94
C ASP A 55 18.37 -45.90 4.66
N GLY A 56 18.09 -45.73 5.95
CA GLY A 56 17.18 -46.57 6.73
C GLY A 56 17.70 -47.97 7.05
N THR A 57 18.90 -48.34 6.59
CA THR A 57 19.52 -49.66 6.78
C THR A 57 20.62 -49.70 7.83
N GLU A 58 21.10 -48.53 8.29
CA GLU A 58 22.18 -48.44 9.28
C GLU A 58 21.68 -48.85 10.66
N LYS A 59 22.39 -49.80 11.28
CA LYS A 59 22.04 -50.35 12.59
C LYS A 59 22.51 -49.42 13.70
N LEU A 60 21.80 -49.41 14.84
CA LEU A 60 22.19 -48.57 15.98
C LEU A 60 23.63 -48.84 16.47
N SER A 61 24.12 -50.08 16.33
CA SER A 61 25.50 -50.46 16.65
C SER A 61 26.55 -49.79 15.75
N GLU A 62 26.26 -49.62 14.46
CA GLU A 62 27.13 -48.98 13.46
C GLU A 62 27.21 -47.46 13.69
N LEU A 63 26.15 -46.88 14.25
CA LEU A 63 26.08 -45.48 14.67
C LEU A 63 26.73 -45.20 16.04
N GLY A 64 27.41 -46.20 16.61
CA GLY A 64 28.19 -46.07 17.85
C GLY A 64 27.33 -46.06 19.12
N ILE A 65 26.07 -46.49 19.06
CA ILE A 65 25.19 -46.61 20.22
C ILE A 65 25.49 -47.93 20.93
N LYS A 66 26.05 -47.83 22.13
CA LYS A 66 26.38 -48.97 23.00
C LYS A 66 25.29 -49.20 24.04
N ALA A 67 25.32 -50.37 24.69
CA ALA A 67 24.49 -50.62 25.87
C ALA A 67 24.73 -49.54 26.94
N ASN A 68 23.64 -49.05 27.56
CA ASN A 68 23.56 -47.93 28.50
C ASN A 68 23.86 -46.53 27.94
N SER A 69 23.84 -46.33 26.62
CA SER A 69 24.01 -44.99 26.03
C SER A 69 22.89 -44.02 26.42
N LYS A 70 23.26 -42.75 26.59
CA LYS A 70 22.33 -41.65 26.87
C LYS A 70 21.91 -40.97 25.57
N ILE A 71 20.61 -40.96 25.31
CA ILE A 71 20.01 -40.36 24.11
C ILE A 71 19.13 -39.20 24.54
N LEU A 72 19.39 -38.02 23.98
CA LEU A 72 18.54 -36.85 24.17
C LEU A 72 17.51 -36.80 23.05
N ALA A 73 16.23 -36.84 23.39
CA ALA A 73 15.12 -36.60 22.48
C ALA A 73 14.65 -35.15 22.65
N SER A 74 14.74 -34.35 21.59
CA SER A 74 14.25 -32.98 21.58
C SER A 74 13.09 -32.84 20.60
N ARG A 75 12.05 -32.12 21.01
CA ARG A 75 10.89 -31.83 20.15
C ARG A 75 11.24 -30.64 19.26
N VAL A 76 11.01 -30.78 17.96
CA VAL A 76 11.05 -29.67 17.01
C VAL A 76 9.65 -29.47 16.48
N ALA A 77 9.08 -28.30 16.76
CA ALA A 77 7.80 -27.93 16.21
C ALA A 77 7.95 -27.78 14.69
N VAL A 78 7.19 -28.56 13.93
CA VAL A 78 7.10 -28.42 12.47
C VAL A 78 6.60 -27.01 12.07
N ASP A 79 5.94 -26.32 13.00
CA ASP A 79 5.45 -24.95 12.85
C ASP A 79 6.55 -23.88 12.89
N GLU A 80 7.73 -24.13 13.49
CA GLU A 80 8.80 -23.12 13.52
C GLU A 80 9.34 -22.83 12.11
N GLY A 81 9.49 -23.86 11.27
CA GLY A 81 10.00 -23.68 9.90
C GLY A 81 8.99 -23.03 8.94
N LYS A 82 7.68 -23.14 9.21
CA LYS A 82 6.63 -22.43 8.45
C LYS A 82 6.48 -21.00 8.96
N SER A 83 6.42 -20.82 10.29
CA SER A 83 6.37 -19.51 10.95
C SER A 83 7.55 -18.61 10.57
N LEU A 84 8.76 -19.17 10.43
CA LEU A 84 9.94 -18.41 9.99
C LEU A 84 9.81 -17.92 8.55
N LYS A 85 9.35 -18.76 7.63
CA LYS A 85 9.15 -18.36 6.22
C LYS A 85 8.04 -17.32 6.08
N ASP A 86 6.92 -17.54 6.75
CA ASP A 86 5.80 -16.60 6.74
C ASP A 86 6.22 -15.24 7.35
N ALA A 87 7.08 -15.24 8.38
CA ALA A 87 7.63 -14.01 8.95
C ALA A 87 8.65 -13.33 8.03
N GLU A 88 9.48 -14.09 7.32
CA GLU A 88 10.41 -13.55 6.32
C GLU A 88 9.66 -12.89 5.14
N GLU A 89 8.63 -13.55 4.61
CA GLU A 89 7.78 -12.99 3.54
C GLU A 89 7.05 -11.72 3.99
N LEU A 90 6.54 -11.71 5.23
CA LEU A 90 5.91 -10.53 5.82
C LEU A 90 6.91 -9.36 5.93
N ASN A 91 8.11 -9.62 6.44
CA ASN A 91 9.15 -8.59 6.59
C ASN A 91 9.59 -8.02 5.24
N GLN A 92 9.74 -8.86 4.21
CA GLN A 92 10.05 -8.41 2.86
C GLN A 92 8.94 -7.51 2.30
N ARG A 93 7.68 -7.89 2.50
CA ARG A 93 6.54 -7.10 2.05
C ARG A 93 6.42 -5.76 2.79
N LEU A 94 6.67 -5.74 4.10
CA LEU A 94 6.68 -4.51 4.89
C LEU A 94 7.83 -3.58 4.49
N ALA A 95 9.01 -4.13 4.18
CA ALA A 95 10.13 -3.36 3.66
C ALA A 95 9.76 -2.70 2.31
N ARG A 96 9.17 -3.45 1.39
CA ARG A 96 8.67 -2.92 0.10
C ARG A 96 7.66 -1.79 0.29
N VAL A 97 6.68 -1.96 1.19
CA VAL A 97 5.69 -0.91 1.50
C VAL A 97 6.37 0.33 2.07
N LYS A 98 7.30 0.16 3.02
CA LYS A 98 8.02 1.27 3.64
C LYS A 98 8.87 2.03 2.62
N GLU A 99 9.59 1.32 1.76
CA GLU A 99 10.41 1.91 0.69
C GLU A 99 9.54 2.70 -0.30
N ALA A 100 8.41 2.13 -0.73
CA ALA A 100 7.46 2.80 -1.63
C ALA A 100 6.86 4.08 -1.00
N VAL A 101 6.46 4.03 0.28
CA VAL A 101 5.94 5.21 0.99
C VAL A 101 7.01 6.29 1.18
N VAL A 102 8.25 5.92 1.51
CA VAL A 102 9.37 6.86 1.60
C VAL A 102 9.64 7.50 0.24
N ALA A 103 9.66 6.71 -0.82
CA ALA A 103 9.83 7.20 -2.18
C ALA A 103 8.71 8.16 -2.58
N LEU A 104 7.45 7.86 -2.26
CA LEU A 104 6.30 8.74 -2.54
C LEU A 104 6.33 10.04 -1.72
N SER A 105 6.70 9.98 -0.43
CA SER A 105 6.71 11.15 0.46
C SER A 105 7.84 12.14 0.17
N THR A 106 8.96 11.67 -0.38
CA THR A 106 10.12 12.49 -0.73
C THR A 106 10.01 13.10 -2.12
N ARG A 107 9.02 12.72 -2.92
CA ARG A 107 8.79 13.32 -4.24
C ARG A 107 8.46 14.81 -4.13
N HIS A 108 8.93 15.55 -5.14
CA HIS A 108 8.61 16.95 -5.38
C HIS A 108 8.99 17.93 -4.24
N THR A 109 9.90 17.55 -3.35
CA THR A 109 10.40 18.45 -2.29
C THR A 109 11.25 19.60 -2.85
N ASP A 110 11.88 19.44 -4.03
CA ASP A 110 12.90 20.38 -4.55
C ASP A 110 12.50 21.08 -5.88
N GLY A 111 11.21 21.05 -6.25
CA GLY A 111 10.74 21.63 -7.53
C GLY A 111 11.25 20.89 -8.79
N ALA A 112 11.76 19.67 -8.62
CA ALA A 112 12.15 18.80 -9.72
C ALA A 112 10.93 18.36 -10.54
N LEU A 113 11.13 18.27 -11.85
CA LEU A 113 10.12 17.87 -12.84
C LEU A 113 9.52 16.49 -12.45
N PRO A 114 8.20 16.37 -12.25
CA PRO A 114 7.61 15.10 -11.87
C PRO A 114 7.86 14.02 -12.92
N LEU A 115 8.56 12.95 -12.54
CA LEU A 115 8.71 11.76 -13.39
C LEU A 115 7.34 11.07 -13.60
N GLU A 116 6.50 11.06 -12.56
CA GLU A 116 5.16 10.45 -12.52
C GLU A 116 4.09 11.45 -12.02
N ASP A 117 2.82 11.14 -12.29
CA ASP A 117 1.66 12.03 -12.14
C ASP A 117 1.17 12.23 -10.68
N PHE A 118 1.78 11.56 -9.71
CA PHE A 118 1.34 11.59 -8.31
C PHE A 118 2.08 12.64 -7.49
N ASN A 119 1.49 13.85 -7.40
CA ASN A 119 1.91 14.86 -6.43
C ASN A 119 0.90 14.93 -5.28
N MET A 120 1.31 14.53 -4.08
CA MET A 120 0.48 14.62 -2.88
C MET A 120 0.69 15.96 -2.18
N GLU A 121 -0.40 16.72 -2.07
CA GLU A 121 -0.45 17.95 -1.29
C GLU A 121 -1.28 17.70 -0.02
N ILE A 122 -0.86 18.27 1.10
CA ILE A 122 -1.61 18.16 2.35
C ILE A 122 -2.70 19.23 2.33
N GLU A 123 -3.95 18.79 2.28
CA GLU A 123 -5.15 19.64 2.32
C GLU A 123 -5.78 19.60 3.73
N ASP A 124 -6.39 20.71 4.16
CA ASP A 124 -7.30 20.70 5.30
C ASP A 124 -8.67 20.08 4.92
N GLN A 125 -9.57 19.97 5.90
CA GLN A 125 -10.93 19.43 5.68
C GLN A 125 -11.78 20.26 4.69
N LEU A 126 -11.35 21.47 4.35
CA LEU A 126 -12.00 22.36 3.39
C LEU A 126 -11.31 22.36 2.01
N GLY A 127 -10.21 21.62 1.85
CA GLY A 127 -9.42 21.54 0.62
C GLY A 127 -8.34 22.61 0.47
N ASN A 128 -8.02 23.37 1.54
CA ASN A 128 -6.96 24.38 1.49
C ASN A 128 -5.59 23.73 1.73
N LYS A 129 -4.59 24.15 0.96
CA LYS A 129 -3.22 23.64 1.10
C LYS A 129 -2.56 24.11 2.40
N LEU A 130 -2.03 23.16 3.17
CA LEU A 130 -1.30 23.43 4.40
C LEU A 130 0.20 23.56 4.13
N HIS A 131 0.77 24.69 4.56
CA HIS A 131 2.21 24.94 4.47
C HIS A 131 2.88 24.49 5.77
N LEU A 132 3.48 23.31 5.75
CA LEU A 132 4.19 22.71 6.87
C LEU A 132 5.71 22.67 6.57
N PRO A 133 6.57 22.67 7.60
CA PRO A 133 8.00 22.45 7.39
C PRO A 133 8.24 21.08 6.74
N GLU A 134 9.27 20.97 5.91
CA GLU A 134 9.52 19.81 5.05
C GLU A 134 9.60 18.47 5.80
N SER A 135 10.15 18.48 7.02
CA SER A 135 10.21 17.29 7.88
C SER A 135 8.83 16.86 8.37
N ASP A 136 7.98 17.79 8.81
CA ASP A 136 6.64 17.49 9.33
C ASP A 136 5.69 17.07 8.20
N ARG A 137 5.53 17.92 7.17
CA ARG A 137 5.87 17.50 5.81
C ARG A 137 5.73 16.02 5.43
N GLN A 138 6.91 15.45 5.24
CA GLN A 138 7.17 14.07 4.89
C GLN A 138 6.59 13.10 5.92
N ALA A 139 6.84 13.32 7.21
CA ALA A 139 6.38 12.40 8.27
C ALA A 139 4.85 12.27 8.30
N LEU A 140 4.13 13.38 8.11
CA LEU A 140 2.66 13.42 8.06
C LEU A 140 2.14 12.69 6.81
N MET A 141 2.74 12.94 5.64
CA MET A 141 2.36 12.21 4.41
C MET A 141 2.63 10.72 4.53
N MET A 142 3.77 10.32 5.10
CA MET A 142 4.09 8.92 5.35
C MET A 142 3.05 8.27 6.26
N GLY A 143 2.74 8.90 7.40
CA GLY A 143 1.72 8.42 8.33
C GLY A 143 0.35 8.25 7.66
N LEU A 144 -0.07 9.21 6.84
CA LEU A 144 -1.34 9.17 6.11
C LEU A 144 -1.37 8.07 5.03
N MET A 145 -0.30 7.92 4.26
CA MET A 145 -0.18 6.84 3.26
C MET A 145 -0.21 5.46 3.91
N LEU A 146 0.52 5.28 5.02
CA LEU A 146 0.54 4.02 5.74
C LEU A 146 -0.83 3.73 6.37
N HIS A 147 -1.50 4.73 6.93
CA HIS A 147 -2.84 4.55 7.49
C HIS A 147 -3.87 4.14 6.41
N THR A 148 -3.85 4.81 5.25
CA THR A 148 -4.73 4.45 4.12
C THR A 148 -4.45 3.06 3.57
N ASN A 149 -3.18 2.67 3.42
CA ASN A 149 -2.78 1.30 3.07
C ASN A 149 -3.28 0.28 4.11
N GLY A 150 -3.10 0.57 5.40
CA GLY A 150 -3.58 -0.24 6.52
C GLY A 150 -5.10 -0.44 6.49
N LYS A 151 -5.87 0.61 6.17
CA LYS A 151 -7.33 0.50 5.96
C LYS A 151 -7.67 -0.41 4.77
N GLY A 152 -6.92 -0.32 3.68
CA GLY A 152 -7.04 -1.24 2.54
C GLY A 152 -6.83 -2.70 2.96
N LEU A 153 -5.85 -2.98 3.83
CA LEU A 153 -5.61 -4.32 4.39
C LEU A 153 -6.73 -4.78 5.33
N ILE A 154 -7.29 -3.87 6.15
CA ILE A 154 -8.47 -4.15 6.99
C ILE A 154 -9.68 -4.55 6.13
N ARG A 155 -9.96 -3.83 5.03
CA ARG A 155 -11.04 -4.17 4.09
C ARG A 155 -10.83 -5.56 3.46
N LYS A 156 -9.57 -5.92 3.16
CA LYS A 156 -9.18 -7.25 2.66
C LYS A 156 -9.18 -8.35 3.74
N GLY A 157 -9.43 -8.02 5.01
CA GLY A 157 -9.45 -8.96 6.13
C GLY A 157 -8.06 -9.41 6.61
N LYS A 158 -6.98 -8.77 6.14
CA LYS A 158 -5.60 -9.09 6.52
C LYS A 158 -5.18 -8.32 7.78
N PHE A 159 -5.80 -8.63 8.92
CA PHE A 159 -5.64 -7.84 10.15
C PHE A 159 -4.22 -7.86 10.74
N ARG A 160 -3.48 -8.97 10.58
CA ARG A 160 -2.10 -9.08 11.05
C ARG A 160 -1.17 -8.15 10.27
N ASP A 161 -1.20 -8.23 8.94
CA ASP A 161 -0.45 -7.32 8.06
C ASP A 161 -0.85 -5.86 8.32
N ALA A 162 -2.15 -5.60 8.51
CA ALA A 162 -2.66 -4.26 8.79
C ALA A 162 -2.05 -3.69 10.07
N LEU A 163 -1.96 -4.45 11.16
CA LEU A 163 -1.36 -3.99 12.41
C LEU A 163 0.09 -3.55 12.25
N GLU A 164 0.89 -4.29 11.49
CA GLU A 164 2.29 -3.92 11.26
C GLU A 164 2.40 -2.61 10.46
N VAL A 165 1.57 -2.44 9.44
CA VAL A 165 1.50 -1.19 8.66
C VAL A 165 1.00 -0.01 9.51
N LEU A 166 0.01 -0.25 10.37
CA LEU A 166 -0.52 0.78 11.29
C LEU A 166 0.50 1.15 12.38
N ASN A 167 1.33 0.20 12.85
CA ASN A 167 2.45 0.50 13.74
C ASN A 167 3.46 1.44 13.05
N MET A 168 3.82 1.17 11.79
CA MET A 168 4.69 2.08 11.02
C MET A 168 4.06 3.47 10.82
N ALA A 169 2.73 3.54 10.67
CA ALA A 169 2.01 4.80 10.63
C ALA A 169 2.12 5.57 11.96
N GLU A 170 1.93 4.88 13.10
CA GLU A 170 2.07 5.46 14.44
C GLU A 170 3.49 6.01 14.67
N GLU A 171 4.51 5.24 14.28
CA GLU A 171 5.91 5.70 14.30
C GLU A 171 6.10 6.95 13.46
N SER A 172 5.54 6.99 12.25
CA SER A 172 5.64 8.15 11.36
C SER A 172 4.97 9.41 11.95
N PHE A 173 3.78 9.27 12.55
CA PHE A 173 3.12 10.39 13.23
C PHE A 173 3.90 10.86 14.47
N SER A 174 4.61 9.97 15.16
CA SER A 174 5.42 10.33 16.32
C SER A 174 6.61 11.25 15.99
N LEU A 175 7.03 11.28 14.72
CA LEU A 175 8.07 12.19 14.22
C LEU A 175 7.54 13.61 13.96
N CYS A 176 6.22 13.80 13.89
CA CYS A 176 5.62 15.11 13.64
C CYS A 176 5.59 15.96 14.91
N ASN A 177 5.67 17.29 14.74
CA ASN A 177 5.43 18.19 15.86
C ASN A 177 4.03 17.98 16.48
N PRO A 178 3.91 17.82 17.81
CA PRO A 178 2.64 17.55 18.50
C PRO A 178 1.53 18.56 18.17
N LYS A 179 1.88 19.84 18.01
CA LYS A 179 0.94 20.91 17.67
C LYS A 179 0.31 20.73 16.28
N THR A 180 1.04 20.12 15.34
CA THR A 180 0.57 19.87 13.97
C THR A 180 -0.46 18.73 13.94
N ILE A 181 -0.31 17.75 14.84
CA ILE A 181 -1.18 16.58 14.93
C ILE A 181 -2.34 16.75 15.93
N GLU A 182 -2.24 17.67 16.88
CA GLU A 182 -3.24 17.89 17.93
C GLU A 182 -4.63 18.27 17.39
N LEU A 183 -4.69 18.91 16.21
CA LEU A 183 -5.94 19.37 15.59
C LEU A 183 -6.50 18.38 14.55
N VAL A 184 -5.88 17.21 14.41
CA VAL A 184 -6.19 16.23 13.39
C VAL A 184 -6.68 14.94 14.06
N ASP A 185 -7.83 14.43 13.62
CA ASP A 185 -8.44 13.20 14.14
C ASP A 185 -7.83 11.91 13.55
N ASN A 186 -6.95 12.02 12.55
CA ASN A 186 -6.26 10.88 11.92
C ASN A 186 -5.56 9.96 12.93
N ILE A 187 -4.95 10.52 13.99
CA ILE A 187 -4.32 9.70 15.04
C ILE A 187 -5.38 8.96 15.86
N ALA A 188 -6.50 9.61 16.20
CA ALA A 188 -7.59 8.96 16.92
C ALA A 188 -8.20 7.82 16.08
N MET A 189 -8.39 8.04 14.78
CA MET A 189 -8.81 7.03 13.82
C MET A 189 -7.81 5.88 13.74
N LEU A 190 -6.51 6.17 13.67
CA LEU A 190 -5.45 5.15 13.67
C LEU A 190 -5.51 4.27 14.92
N GLN A 191 -5.61 4.87 16.11
CA GLN A 191 -5.71 4.13 17.37
C GLN A 191 -6.94 3.23 17.40
N MET A 192 -8.09 3.73 16.93
CA MET A 192 -9.32 2.96 16.83
C MET A 192 -9.18 1.78 15.85
N ASP A 193 -8.56 1.98 14.69
CA ASP A 193 -8.33 0.93 13.68
C ASP A 193 -7.37 -0.16 14.18
N MET A 194 -6.35 0.20 14.96
CA MET A 194 -5.47 -0.78 15.61
C MET A 194 -6.22 -1.65 16.61
N VAL A 195 -7.08 -1.04 17.45
CA VAL A 195 -7.89 -1.77 18.42
C VAL A 195 -8.93 -2.65 17.71
N TRP A 196 -9.49 -2.19 16.59
CA TRP A 196 -10.34 -3.01 15.74
C TRP A 196 -9.59 -4.25 15.22
N CYS A 197 -8.34 -4.11 14.80
CA CYS A 197 -7.54 -5.25 14.40
C CYS A 197 -7.27 -6.23 15.56
N TYR A 198 -6.99 -5.74 16.77
CA TYR A 198 -6.85 -6.60 17.96
C TYR A 198 -8.14 -7.39 18.23
N PHE A 199 -9.29 -6.73 18.13
CA PHE A 199 -10.60 -7.34 18.29
C PHE A 199 -10.83 -8.45 17.24
N MET A 200 -10.56 -8.15 15.96
CA MET A 200 -10.76 -9.11 14.86
C MET A 200 -9.80 -10.31 14.94
N LEU A 201 -8.59 -10.13 15.47
CA LEU A 201 -7.64 -11.22 15.72
C LEU A 201 -7.98 -12.04 16.98
N LYS A 202 -8.96 -11.59 17.78
CA LYS A 202 -9.33 -12.17 19.08
C LYS A 202 -8.15 -12.26 20.05
N ASP A 203 -7.24 -11.29 19.97
CA ASP A 203 -6.06 -11.25 20.84
C ASP A 203 -6.41 -10.62 22.20
N ILE A 204 -6.76 -11.49 23.15
CA ILE A 204 -7.13 -11.12 24.51
C ILE A 204 -5.92 -10.55 25.28
N ALA A 205 -4.68 -10.92 24.90
CA ALA A 205 -3.49 -10.42 25.59
C ALA A 205 -3.27 -8.91 25.35
N CYS A 206 -3.76 -8.39 24.23
CA CYS A 206 -3.67 -6.96 23.88
C CYS A 206 -4.76 -6.09 24.52
N LEU A 207 -5.69 -6.64 25.32
CA LEU A 207 -6.82 -5.88 25.88
C LEU A 207 -6.41 -4.73 26.82
N SER A 208 -5.33 -4.91 27.59
CA SER A 208 -4.81 -3.85 28.48
C SER A 208 -4.26 -2.67 27.67
N VAL A 209 -3.58 -2.95 26.56
CA VAL A 209 -3.09 -1.95 25.62
C VAL A 209 -4.26 -1.31 24.86
N ALA A 210 -5.28 -2.10 24.51
CA ALA A 210 -6.47 -1.63 23.81
C ALA A 210 -7.21 -0.54 24.60
N GLY A 211 -7.37 -0.70 25.91
CA GLY A 211 -7.99 0.33 26.75
C GLY A 211 -7.28 1.68 26.67
N VAL A 212 -5.95 1.69 26.82
CA VAL A 212 -5.14 2.93 26.75
C VAL A 212 -5.22 3.57 25.36
N ARG A 213 -5.25 2.76 24.30
CA ARG A 213 -5.40 3.26 22.92
C ARG A 213 -6.78 3.87 22.69
N LEU A 214 -7.85 3.27 23.22
CA LEU A 214 -9.22 3.81 23.13
C LEU A 214 -9.37 5.12 23.91
N ASP A 215 -8.77 5.23 25.10
CA ASP A 215 -8.78 6.49 25.86
C ASP A 215 -8.12 7.62 25.06
N LYS A 216 -6.96 7.34 24.44
CA LYS A 216 -6.29 8.29 23.52
C LYS A 216 -7.15 8.64 22.31
N ALA A 217 -7.86 7.66 21.73
CA ALA A 217 -8.75 7.88 20.60
C ALA A 217 -9.91 8.79 21.00
N ARG A 218 -10.56 8.53 22.14
CA ARG A 218 -11.64 9.34 22.68
C ARG A 218 -11.20 10.79 22.93
N ASP A 219 -10.08 11.00 23.60
CA ASP A 219 -9.53 12.34 23.83
C ASP A 219 -9.22 13.06 22.52
N GLY A 220 -8.70 12.34 21.52
CA GLY A 220 -8.43 12.87 20.18
C GLY A 220 -9.71 13.29 19.45
N PHE A 221 -10.74 12.45 19.45
CA PHE A 221 -12.04 12.76 18.86
C PHE A 221 -12.71 13.93 19.57
N GLU A 222 -12.74 13.96 20.90
CA GLU A 222 -13.33 15.09 21.65
C GLU A 222 -12.60 16.41 21.39
N ARG A 223 -11.28 16.37 21.14
CA ARG A 223 -10.50 17.56 20.78
C ARG A 223 -10.82 18.05 19.37
N ALA A 224 -10.92 17.14 18.40
CA ALA A 224 -11.20 17.46 17.00
C ALA A 224 -12.67 17.88 16.78
N HIS A 225 -13.61 17.15 17.37
CA HIS A 225 -15.06 17.30 17.16
C HIS A 225 -15.72 18.25 18.17
N GLY A 226 -15.02 18.57 19.26
CA GLY A 226 -15.57 19.26 20.43
C GLY A 226 -16.35 18.31 21.34
N LYS A 227 -16.57 18.72 22.60
CA LYS A 227 -17.38 17.93 23.55
C LYS A 227 -18.76 17.64 22.98
N ASP A 228 -19.18 16.38 23.02
CA ASP A 228 -20.43 15.88 22.43
C ASP A 228 -20.62 16.16 20.93
N ALA A 229 -19.51 16.28 20.19
CA ALA A 229 -19.48 16.66 18.76
C ALA A 229 -20.11 18.04 18.48
N SER A 230 -20.16 18.93 19.49
CA SER A 230 -20.84 20.23 19.39
C SER A 230 -20.20 21.16 18.37
N ARG A 231 -18.86 21.16 18.26
CA ARG A 231 -18.13 21.99 17.29
C ARG A 231 -18.35 21.49 15.87
N LEU A 232 -18.29 20.18 15.63
CA LEU A 232 -18.51 19.65 14.27
C LEU A 232 -19.96 19.79 13.82
N LYS A 233 -20.95 19.54 14.70
CA LYS A 233 -22.38 19.74 14.36
C LYS A 233 -22.68 21.18 13.91
N LEU A 234 -22.01 22.15 14.52
CA LEU A 234 -22.15 23.57 14.18
C LEU A 234 -21.45 23.93 12.86
N LEU A 235 -20.30 23.32 12.57
CA LEU A 235 -19.53 23.55 11.33
C LEU A 235 -20.12 22.81 10.12
N GLN A 236 -20.75 21.65 10.32
CA GLN A 236 -21.29 20.80 9.25
C GLN A 236 -22.82 20.90 9.10
N ALA A 237 -23.45 21.96 9.61
CA ALA A 237 -24.88 22.26 9.38
C ALA A 237 -25.87 21.11 9.70
N GLY A 238 -25.53 20.23 10.65
CA GLY A 238 -26.36 19.09 11.04
C GLY A 238 -26.04 17.75 10.36
N ASN A 239 -24.96 17.66 9.58
CA ASN A 239 -24.43 16.37 9.10
C ASN A 239 -23.86 15.55 10.27
N SER A 240 -24.01 14.24 10.19
CA SER A 240 -23.55 13.30 11.22
C SER A 240 -22.65 12.21 10.66
N SER A 241 -21.58 12.59 9.96
CA SER A 241 -20.57 11.65 9.46
C SER A 241 -19.89 10.89 10.62
N GLU A 242 -19.64 11.55 11.75
CA GLU A 242 -18.97 10.97 12.92
C GLU A 242 -19.74 9.86 13.63
N LEU A 243 -21.05 9.72 13.37
CA LEU A 243 -21.90 8.79 14.13
C LEU A 243 -21.40 7.35 14.04
N ALA A 244 -20.85 6.95 12.89
CA ALA A 244 -20.27 5.63 12.66
C ALA A 244 -18.99 5.42 13.48
N VAL A 245 -18.13 6.45 13.57
CA VAL A 245 -16.89 6.44 14.34
C VAL A 245 -17.17 6.27 15.83
N TYR A 246 -18.08 7.09 16.38
CA TYR A 246 -18.47 6.99 17.79
C TYR A 246 -19.17 5.67 18.13
N MET A 247 -19.95 5.11 17.19
CA MET A 247 -20.55 3.78 17.38
C MET A 247 -19.48 2.69 17.51
N ARG A 248 -18.49 2.69 16.61
CA ARG A 248 -17.35 1.74 16.68
C ARG A 248 -16.52 1.94 17.95
N LEU A 249 -16.24 3.19 18.33
CA LEU A 249 -15.51 3.53 19.56
C LEU A 249 -16.21 2.95 20.80
N GLU A 250 -17.50 3.22 20.97
CA GLU A 250 -18.28 2.73 22.12
C GLU A 250 -18.42 1.21 22.13
N LEU A 251 -18.53 0.57 20.96
CA LEU A 251 -18.50 -0.89 20.87
C LEU A 251 -17.16 -1.44 21.40
N LEU A 252 -16.03 -0.92 20.93
CA LEU A 252 -14.71 -1.39 21.35
C LEU A 252 -14.45 -1.13 22.85
N GLU A 253 -14.88 0.01 23.37
CA GLU A 253 -14.82 0.31 24.80
C GLU A 253 -15.68 -0.67 25.62
N ALA A 254 -16.85 -1.05 25.10
CA ALA A 254 -17.69 -2.02 25.76
C ALA A 254 -17.05 -3.42 25.81
N VAL A 255 -16.37 -3.81 24.73
CA VAL A 255 -15.62 -5.08 24.66
C VAL A 255 -14.50 -5.08 25.70
N VAL A 256 -13.70 -4.02 25.76
CA VAL A 256 -12.62 -3.89 26.76
C VAL A 256 -13.19 -3.90 28.18
N ALA A 257 -14.29 -3.19 28.42
CA ALA A 257 -14.97 -3.18 29.72
C ALA A 257 -15.53 -4.54 30.12
N TYR A 258 -16.06 -5.31 29.17
CA TYR A 258 -16.56 -6.66 29.39
C TYR A 258 -15.46 -7.59 29.88
N HIS A 259 -14.34 -7.65 29.14
CA HIS A 259 -13.21 -8.50 29.49
C HIS A 259 -12.45 -8.02 30.75
N SER A 260 -12.57 -6.74 31.09
CA SER A 260 -12.05 -6.18 32.35
C SER A 260 -12.97 -6.45 33.56
N GLY A 261 -14.10 -7.14 33.38
CA GLY A 261 -15.06 -7.45 34.44
C GLY A 261 -16.00 -6.30 34.82
N GLN A 262 -15.98 -5.17 34.09
CA GLN A 262 -16.81 -3.99 34.35
C GLN A 262 -18.13 -4.09 33.57
N LEU A 263 -18.96 -5.09 33.90
CA LEU A 263 -20.17 -5.45 33.14
C LEU A 263 -21.18 -4.31 33.00
N GLU A 264 -21.38 -3.51 34.06
CA GLU A 264 -22.30 -2.36 34.02
C GLU A 264 -21.86 -1.27 33.05
N LYS A 265 -20.55 -0.99 32.99
CA LYS A 265 -20.01 -0.03 32.02
C LYS A 265 -20.12 -0.57 30.60
N SER A 266 -19.80 -1.85 30.41
CA SER A 266 -19.97 -2.54 29.12
C SER A 266 -21.41 -2.45 28.62
N ARG A 267 -22.40 -2.74 29.48
CA ARG A 267 -23.83 -2.62 29.13
C ARG A 267 -24.20 -1.21 28.69
N ARG A 268 -23.77 -0.17 29.41
CA ARG A 268 -24.06 1.23 29.04
C ARG A 268 -23.49 1.59 27.67
N TYR A 269 -22.24 1.22 27.40
CA TYR A 269 -21.61 1.48 26.11
C TYR A 269 -22.27 0.70 24.97
N LEU A 270 -22.64 -0.58 25.17
CA LEU A 270 -23.36 -1.36 24.15
C LEU A 270 -24.74 -0.80 23.86
N MET A 271 -25.49 -0.34 24.87
CA MET A 271 -26.80 0.29 24.64
C MET A 271 -26.68 1.61 23.86
N SER A 272 -25.63 2.39 24.16
CA SER A 272 -25.31 3.60 23.40
C SER A 272 -24.95 3.27 21.95
N ALA A 273 -24.05 2.30 21.74
CA ALA A 273 -23.64 1.83 20.41
C ALA A 273 -24.82 1.26 19.62
N GLN A 274 -25.70 0.47 20.24
CA GLN A 274 -26.90 -0.08 19.60
C GLN A 274 -27.86 1.04 19.15
N THR A 275 -28.02 2.08 19.94
CA THR A 275 -28.86 3.24 19.58
C THR A 275 -28.29 3.97 18.37
N LYS A 276 -26.96 4.16 18.32
CA LYS A 276 -26.29 4.76 17.15
C LYS A 276 -26.36 3.86 15.92
N TYR A 277 -26.17 2.55 16.10
CA TYR A 277 -26.28 1.56 15.04
C TYR A 277 -27.66 1.59 14.36
N LYS A 278 -28.74 1.62 15.16
CA LYS A 278 -30.12 1.75 14.63
C LYS A 278 -30.34 3.02 13.81
N ARG A 279 -29.70 4.13 14.18
CA ARG A 279 -29.78 5.39 13.42
C ARG A 279 -29.01 5.34 12.10
N LEU A 280 -27.93 4.57 12.04
CA LEU A 280 -27.10 4.38 10.85
C LEU A 280 -27.74 3.42 9.82
N GLN A 281 -28.75 2.63 10.21
CA GLN A 281 -29.49 1.77 9.30
C GLN A 281 -30.34 2.61 8.34
N VAL A 282 -30.03 2.52 7.05
CA VAL A 282 -30.76 3.24 5.99
C VAL A 282 -31.98 2.40 5.59
N SER A 283 -33.16 3.03 5.56
CA SER A 283 -34.37 2.38 5.05
C SER A 283 -34.30 2.11 3.54
N ASP A 284 -34.69 0.91 3.12
CA ASP A 284 -34.73 0.52 1.70
C ASP A 284 -35.66 1.42 0.88
N GLU A 285 -36.74 1.95 1.48
CA GLU A 285 -37.67 2.85 0.81
C GLU A 285 -36.98 4.16 0.40
N VAL A 286 -36.27 4.78 1.35
CA VAL A 286 -35.56 6.04 1.17
C VAL A 286 -34.38 5.87 0.21
N LEU A 287 -33.67 4.75 0.34
CA LEU A 287 -32.58 4.38 -0.56
C LEU A 287 -33.07 4.22 -2.01
N SER A 288 -34.21 3.53 -2.21
CA SER A 288 -34.78 3.34 -3.55
C SER A 288 -35.17 4.65 -4.22
N VAL A 289 -35.61 5.66 -3.46
CA VAL A 289 -35.93 6.99 -4.00
C VAL A 289 -34.68 7.66 -4.57
N VAL A 290 -33.59 7.70 -3.80
CA VAL A 290 -32.33 8.31 -4.24
C VAL A 290 -31.70 7.53 -5.40
N MET A 291 -31.72 6.19 -5.35
CA MET A 291 -31.26 5.35 -6.47
C MET A 291 -32.10 5.57 -7.74
N GLY A 292 -33.41 5.78 -7.61
CA GLY A 292 -34.32 6.12 -8.71
C GLY A 292 -33.95 7.41 -9.44
N MET A 293 -33.20 8.32 -8.80
CA MET A 293 -32.67 9.54 -9.42
C MET A 293 -31.37 9.30 -10.22
N GLY A 294 -30.85 8.07 -10.25
CA GLY A 294 -29.67 7.69 -11.04
C GLY A 294 -28.35 7.67 -10.26
N PHE A 295 -28.40 7.74 -8.92
CA PHE A 295 -27.23 7.59 -8.06
C PHE A 295 -26.92 6.11 -7.78
N LYS A 296 -25.64 5.80 -7.57
CA LYS A 296 -25.22 4.43 -7.21
C LYS A 296 -25.63 4.11 -5.77
N GLU A 297 -25.88 2.83 -5.49
CA GLU A 297 -26.30 2.35 -4.17
C GLU A 297 -25.35 2.78 -3.05
N ASN A 298 -24.03 2.60 -3.23
CA ASN A 298 -23.04 2.95 -2.20
C ASN A 298 -23.01 4.45 -1.92
N GLU A 299 -23.07 5.27 -2.97
CA GLU A 299 -23.07 6.74 -2.87
C GLU A 299 -24.36 7.22 -2.18
N ALA A 300 -25.51 6.65 -2.56
CA ALA A 300 -26.80 6.94 -1.96
C ALA A 300 -26.87 6.55 -0.47
N LYS A 301 -26.43 5.33 -0.11
CA LYS A 301 -26.36 4.89 1.30
C LYS A 301 -25.48 5.81 2.13
N ARG A 302 -24.30 6.16 1.62
CA ARG A 302 -23.38 7.08 2.30
C ARG A 302 -24.00 8.46 2.51
N ALA A 303 -24.58 9.05 1.46
CA ALA A 303 -25.23 10.36 1.55
C ALA A 303 -26.40 10.37 2.54
N LEU A 304 -27.21 9.30 2.56
CA LEU A 304 -28.32 9.14 3.51
C LEU A 304 -27.83 8.98 4.94
N ARG A 305 -26.73 8.25 5.19
CA ARG A 305 -26.14 8.13 6.54
C ARG A 305 -25.63 9.47 7.06
N ILE A 306 -24.97 10.25 6.22
CA ILE A 306 -24.44 11.57 6.58
C ILE A 306 -25.58 12.55 6.91
N ASN A 307 -26.67 12.50 6.15
CA ASN A 307 -27.79 13.44 6.25
C ASN A 307 -28.95 12.94 7.13
N ASN A 308 -28.73 11.98 8.03
CA ASN A 308 -29.77 11.43 8.92
C ASN A 308 -31.04 10.95 8.17
N GLN A 309 -30.87 10.34 6.99
CA GLN A 309 -31.94 9.81 6.13
C GLN A 309 -32.85 10.87 5.49
N ASP A 310 -32.46 12.14 5.51
CA ASP A 310 -33.13 13.21 4.76
C ASP A 310 -32.80 13.09 3.27
N VAL A 311 -33.82 12.82 2.44
CA VAL A 311 -33.67 12.64 0.98
C VAL A 311 -33.20 13.92 0.31
N GLU A 312 -33.78 15.07 0.67
CA GLU A 312 -33.49 16.35 -0.02
C GLU A 312 -32.03 16.72 0.20
N ARG A 313 -31.59 16.73 1.46
CA ARG A 313 -30.20 17.03 1.83
C ARG A 313 -29.21 15.99 1.26
N ALA A 314 -29.60 14.72 1.20
CA ALA A 314 -28.76 13.68 0.61
C ALA A 314 -28.56 13.90 -0.89
N VAL A 315 -29.59 14.31 -1.62
CA VAL A 315 -29.48 14.62 -3.06
C VAL A 315 -28.62 15.86 -3.28
N ASP A 316 -28.82 16.93 -2.52
CA ASP A 316 -28.01 18.15 -2.62
C ASP A 316 -26.52 17.83 -2.37
N PHE A 317 -26.24 17.06 -1.31
CA PHE A 317 -24.89 16.59 -1.00
C PHE A 317 -24.26 15.79 -2.15
N LEU A 318 -25.01 14.87 -2.78
CA LEU A 318 -24.51 14.06 -3.90
C LEU A 318 -24.22 14.90 -5.14
N VAL A 319 -25.06 15.91 -5.42
CA VAL A 319 -24.86 16.83 -6.54
C VAL A 319 -23.60 17.67 -6.31
N GLU A 320 -23.44 18.24 -5.11
CA GLU A 320 -22.24 18.99 -4.72
C GLU A 320 -20.98 18.13 -4.78
N GLU A 321 -21.04 16.88 -4.29
CA GLU A 321 -19.91 15.96 -4.32
C GLU A 321 -19.50 15.62 -5.77
N ARG A 322 -20.47 15.40 -6.66
CA ARG A 322 -20.21 15.14 -8.08
C ARG A 322 -19.59 16.35 -8.78
N ALA A 323 -20.07 17.56 -8.47
CA ALA A 323 -19.51 18.81 -8.98
C ALA A 323 -18.06 19.01 -8.49
N ARG A 324 -17.79 18.80 -7.20
CA ARG A 324 -16.44 18.87 -6.62
C ARG A 324 -15.49 17.86 -7.24
N LYS A 325 -15.94 16.61 -7.45
CA LYS A 325 -15.16 15.57 -8.15
C LYS A 325 -14.89 15.95 -9.61
N ALA A 326 -15.83 16.59 -10.30
CA ALA A 326 -15.63 17.06 -11.67
C ALA A 326 -14.59 18.19 -11.75
N LEU A 327 -14.65 19.16 -10.83
CA LEU A 327 -13.66 20.25 -10.72
C LEU A 327 -12.25 19.71 -10.44
N LYS A 328 -12.11 18.82 -9.44
CA LYS A 328 -10.81 18.19 -9.15
C LYS A 328 -10.25 17.41 -10.35
N ARG A 329 -11.11 16.73 -11.13
CA ARG A 329 -10.67 16.07 -12.38
C ARG A 329 -10.18 17.06 -13.43
N GLU A 330 -10.88 18.18 -13.62
CA GLU A 330 -10.47 19.22 -14.57
C GLU A 330 -9.15 19.87 -14.16
N GLU A 331 -8.96 20.17 -12.88
CA GLU A 331 -7.71 20.68 -12.33
C GLU A 331 -6.56 19.68 -12.50
N ASN A 332 -6.80 18.39 -12.22
CA ASN A 332 -5.81 17.34 -12.43
C ASN A 332 -5.43 17.19 -13.90
N LEU A 333 -6.40 17.25 -14.83
CA LEU A 333 -6.14 17.21 -16.28
C LEU A 333 -5.31 18.41 -16.75
N LYS A 334 -5.62 19.62 -16.25
CA LYS A 334 -4.84 20.82 -16.53
C LYS A 334 -3.41 20.68 -16.02
N ARG A 335 -3.25 20.19 -14.79
CA ARG A 335 -1.94 19.94 -14.17
C ARG A 335 -1.14 18.88 -14.93
N GLN A 336 -1.77 17.79 -15.35
CA GLN A 336 -1.13 16.77 -16.18
C GLN A 336 -0.68 17.34 -17.53
N ALA A 337 -1.51 18.14 -18.18
CA ALA A 337 -1.13 18.83 -19.41
C ALA A 337 0.08 19.77 -19.18
N GLU A 338 0.10 20.49 -18.06
CA GLU A 338 1.22 21.34 -17.64
C GLU A 338 2.51 20.52 -17.44
N ILE A 339 2.45 19.38 -16.75
CA ILE A 339 3.60 18.49 -16.53
C ILE A 339 4.11 17.92 -17.87
N LEU A 340 3.22 17.46 -18.75
CA LEU A 340 3.57 16.97 -20.08
C LEU A 340 4.25 18.07 -20.91
N GLU A 341 3.78 19.31 -20.77
CA GLU A 341 4.38 20.46 -21.39
C GLU A 341 5.78 20.77 -20.81
N GLN A 342 5.97 20.74 -19.50
CA GLN A 342 7.29 20.88 -18.85
C GLN A 342 8.26 19.78 -19.34
N LYS A 343 7.79 18.52 -19.44
CA LYS A 343 8.57 17.38 -19.95
C LYS A 343 9.07 17.62 -21.39
N LYS A 344 8.32 18.35 -22.22
CA LYS A 344 8.73 18.69 -23.59
C LYS A 344 9.96 19.61 -23.60
N TYR A 345 10.04 20.55 -22.66
CA TYR A 345 11.11 21.55 -22.57
C TYR A 345 12.33 21.07 -21.80
N GLY A 346 12.14 20.12 -20.88
CA GLY A 346 13.21 19.44 -20.16
C GLY A 346 13.63 20.14 -18.86
N VAL A 347 14.77 19.73 -18.32
CA VAL A 347 15.30 20.21 -17.03
C VAL A 347 16.47 21.16 -17.20
N THR A 348 16.61 22.10 -16.27
CA THR A 348 17.79 22.94 -16.10
C THR A 348 18.98 22.10 -15.59
N PRO A 349 20.23 22.59 -15.69
CA PRO A 349 21.39 21.94 -15.08
C PRO A 349 21.23 21.63 -13.58
N LEU A 350 20.48 22.43 -12.81
CA LEU A 350 20.10 22.12 -11.41
C LEU A 350 18.92 21.13 -11.27
N LYS A 351 18.54 20.42 -12.34
CA LYS A 351 17.43 19.44 -12.37
C LYS A 351 16.05 20.03 -12.09
N LYS A 352 15.88 21.35 -12.21
CA LYS A 352 14.58 22.02 -12.06
C LYS A 352 13.81 21.99 -13.38
N ALA A 353 12.49 21.93 -13.29
CA ALA A 353 11.63 22.09 -14.46
C ALA A 353 11.79 23.48 -15.09
N VAL A 354 11.67 23.60 -16.41
CA VAL A 354 11.49 24.93 -17.02
C VAL A 354 10.16 25.51 -16.56
N ASP A 355 10.19 26.70 -15.95
CA ASP A 355 9.00 27.35 -15.41
C ASP A 355 8.10 27.88 -16.54
N ILE A 356 6.87 27.38 -16.60
CA ILE A 356 5.89 27.73 -17.64
C ILE A 356 5.41 29.17 -17.51
N GLN A 357 5.34 29.72 -16.29
CA GLN A 357 4.94 31.12 -16.10
C GLN A 357 5.99 32.06 -16.67
N LEU A 358 7.27 31.79 -16.40
CA LEU A 358 8.38 32.57 -16.94
C LEU A 358 8.49 32.41 -18.45
N LEU A 359 8.27 31.19 -18.97
CA LEU A 359 8.21 30.91 -20.39
C LEU A 359 7.10 31.70 -21.09
N ASN A 360 5.88 31.68 -20.54
CA ASN A 360 4.75 32.44 -21.06
C ASN A 360 5.01 33.95 -21.00
N GLY A 361 5.73 34.42 -19.98
CA GLY A 361 6.26 35.78 -19.90
C GLY A 361 7.12 36.13 -21.12
N LEU A 362 8.13 35.31 -21.43
CA LEU A 362 9.01 35.53 -22.60
C LEU A 362 8.27 35.41 -23.95
N VAL A 363 7.29 34.51 -24.04
CA VAL A 363 6.44 34.37 -25.24
C VAL A 363 5.57 35.62 -25.43
N SER A 364 5.05 36.20 -24.36
CA SER A 364 4.25 37.43 -24.44
C SER A 364 5.08 38.64 -24.88
N ILE A 365 6.40 38.64 -24.64
CA ILE A 365 7.35 39.62 -25.17
C ILE A 365 7.60 39.42 -26.68
N GLY A 366 7.26 38.24 -27.22
CA GLY A 366 7.31 37.93 -28.66
C GLY A 366 8.35 36.89 -29.07
N PHE A 367 9.03 36.25 -28.12
CA PHE A 367 9.99 35.18 -28.43
C PHE A 367 9.30 33.85 -28.74
N ALA A 368 9.86 33.08 -29.66
CA ALA A 368 9.37 31.74 -29.98
C ALA A 368 9.49 30.82 -28.75
N LYS A 369 8.47 29.99 -28.51
CA LYS A 369 8.35 29.18 -27.29
C LYS A 369 9.51 28.20 -27.09
N GLU A 370 10.01 27.57 -28.15
CA GLU A 370 11.16 26.64 -28.05
C GLU A 370 12.48 27.38 -27.75
N LEU A 371 12.65 28.57 -28.33
CA LEU A 371 13.81 29.43 -28.11
C LEU A 371 13.86 29.93 -26.67
N ALA A 372 12.74 30.45 -26.18
CA ALA A 372 12.59 30.94 -24.82
C ALA A 372 12.78 29.82 -23.79
N ALA A 373 12.27 28.62 -24.07
CA ALA A 373 12.45 27.47 -23.19
C ALA A 373 13.93 27.03 -23.09
N GLU A 374 14.67 26.98 -24.20
CA GLU A 374 16.10 26.65 -24.16
C GLU A 374 16.95 27.73 -23.49
N ALA A 375 16.59 29.02 -23.64
CA ALA A 375 17.25 30.12 -22.92
C ALA A 375 17.01 30.03 -21.40
N LEU A 376 15.78 29.77 -20.97
CA LEU A 376 15.45 29.53 -19.56
C LEU A 376 16.16 28.27 -19.02
N ARG A 377 16.28 27.22 -19.84
CA ARG A 377 16.97 25.99 -19.46
C ARG A 377 18.45 26.23 -19.18
N ARG A 378 19.13 27.02 -20.02
CA ARG A 378 20.56 27.35 -19.86
C ARG A 378 20.81 28.25 -18.64
N ASN A 379 19.86 29.10 -18.30
CA ASN A 379 19.99 30.13 -17.27
C ASN A 379 19.23 29.83 -15.97
N GLU A 380 18.92 28.56 -15.68
CA GLU A 380 18.32 28.15 -14.40
C GLU A 380 17.01 28.88 -14.07
N ASN A 381 16.15 29.11 -15.07
CA ASN A 381 14.92 29.89 -14.94
C ASN A 381 15.11 31.36 -14.51
N ASP A 382 16.30 31.95 -14.71
CA ASP A 382 16.52 33.39 -14.52
C ASP A 382 16.02 34.16 -15.75
N THR A 383 14.91 34.91 -15.60
CA THR A 383 14.28 35.65 -16.71
C THR A 383 15.17 36.75 -17.27
N GLN A 384 15.97 37.41 -16.44
CA GLN A 384 16.80 38.53 -16.87
C GLN A 384 17.93 38.03 -17.76
N LYS A 385 18.66 37.00 -17.30
CA LYS A 385 19.72 36.37 -18.10
C LYS A 385 19.19 35.70 -19.35
N ALA A 386 18.02 35.07 -19.27
CA ALA A 386 17.36 34.50 -20.45
C ALA A 386 17.02 35.59 -21.48
N LEU A 387 16.52 36.77 -21.06
CA LEU A 387 16.27 37.89 -21.97
C LEU A 387 17.54 38.44 -22.59
N ASP A 388 18.62 38.58 -21.81
CA ASP A 388 19.92 39.04 -22.30
C ASP A 388 20.48 38.09 -23.39
N ASP A 389 20.38 36.78 -23.17
CA ASP A 389 20.81 35.76 -24.13
C ASP A 389 19.94 35.73 -25.41
N LEU A 390 18.63 36.00 -25.26
CA LEU A 390 17.69 36.04 -26.38
C LEU A 390 17.83 37.31 -27.23
N THR A 391 18.25 38.41 -26.63
CA THR A 391 18.47 39.70 -27.31
C THR A 391 19.87 39.81 -27.93
N ASN A 392 20.83 39.01 -27.46
CA ASN A 392 22.16 38.94 -28.07
C ASN A 392 22.13 38.08 -29.36
N PRO A 393 22.48 38.65 -30.54
CA PRO A 393 22.37 37.95 -31.82
C PRO A 393 23.28 36.72 -31.95
N GLU A 394 24.47 36.73 -31.33
CA GLU A 394 25.42 35.62 -31.42
C GLU A 394 24.94 34.42 -30.58
N ILE A 395 24.47 34.70 -29.36
CA ILE A 395 23.97 33.67 -28.43
C ILE A 395 22.65 33.10 -28.95
N ASN A 396 21.75 33.95 -29.43
CA ASN A 396 20.47 33.53 -30.03
C ASN A 396 20.70 32.60 -31.23
N ALA A 397 21.60 32.96 -32.17
CA ALA A 397 21.95 32.08 -33.29
C ALA A 397 22.53 30.73 -32.82
N SER A 398 23.33 30.73 -31.74
CA SER A 398 23.83 29.49 -31.14
C SER A 398 22.72 28.61 -30.55
N ILE A 399 21.69 29.22 -29.94
CA ILE A 399 20.53 28.52 -29.38
C ILE A 399 19.69 27.92 -30.52
N GLN A 400 19.45 28.68 -31.59
CA GLN A 400 18.71 28.22 -32.77
C GLN A 400 19.39 27.03 -33.43
N ASN A 401 20.69 27.12 -33.71
CA ASN A 401 21.47 26.03 -34.30
C ASN A 401 21.45 24.76 -33.42
N TYR A 402 21.49 24.94 -32.09
CA TYR A 402 21.38 23.82 -31.16
C TYR A 402 20.00 23.14 -31.22
N ILE A 403 18.92 23.93 -31.28
CA ILE A 403 17.54 23.42 -31.42
C ILE A 403 17.39 22.65 -32.73
N GLU A 404 17.85 23.21 -33.85
CA GLU A 404 17.77 22.57 -35.17
C GLU A 404 18.54 21.24 -35.20
N THR A 405 19.77 21.23 -34.66
CA THR A 405 20.58 20.01 -34.57
C THR A 405 19.91 18.95 -33.70
N LYS A 406 19.33 19.35 -32.57
CA LYS A 406 18.61 18.46 -31.64
C LYS A 406 17.35 17.89 -32.30
N ASN A 407 16.59 18.71 -33.02
CA ASN A 407 15.39 18.30 -33.74
C ASN A 407 15.73 17.33 -34.88
N ALA A 408 16.80 17.58 -35.63
CA ALA A 408 17.29 16.67 -36.67
C ALA A 408 17.71 15.30 -36.09
N LYS A 409 18.41 15.29 -34.95
CA LYS A 409 18.78 14.05 -34.24
C LYS A 409 17.55 13.27 -33.77
N ARG A 410 16.56 13.94 -33.17
CA ARG A 410 15.29 13.32 -32.74
C ARG A 410 14.53 12.72 -33.91
N GLN A 411 14.41 13.44 -35.02
CA GLN A 411 13.75 12.91 -36.23
C GLN A 411 14.45 11.67 -36.77
N LYS A 412 15.79 11.65 -36.79
CA LYS A 412 16.56 10.48 -37.20
C LYS A 412 16.33 9.28 -36.27
N GLN A 413 16.31 9.52 -34.96
CA GLN A 413 16.04 8.48 -33.97
C GLN A 413 14.62 7.92 -34.11
N ASP A 414 13.61 8.77 -34.30
CA ASP A 414 12.23 8.35 -34.54
C ASP A 414 12.10 7.52 -35.83
N THR A 415 12.81 7.90 -36.90
CA THR A 415 12.84 7.09 -38.13
C THR A 415 13.50 5.74 -37.89
N ASP A 416 14.61 5.69 -37.15
CA ASP A 416 15.33 4.45 -36.84
C ASP A 416 14.47 3.54 -35.95
N SER A 417 13.77 4.08 -34.95
CA SER A 417 12.83 3.31 -34.11
C SER A 417 11.63 2.77 -34.89
N LYS A 418 11.06 3.55 -35.83
CA LYS A 418 10.01 3.07 -36.73
C LYS A 418 10.50 1.93 -37.62
N ILE A 419 11.72 2.03 -38.14
CA ILE A 419 12.35 0.98 -38.93
C ILE A 419 12.52 -0.29 -38.07
N GLN A 420 13.08 -0.16 -36.86
CA GLN A 420 13.28 -1.29 -35.95
C GLN A 420 11.96 -1.99 -35.57
N LEU A 421 10.90 -1.23 -35.31
CA LEU A 421 9.58 -1.77 -35.00
C LEU A 421 8.97 -2.56 -36.17
N LEU A 422 9.13 -2.08 -37.40
CA LEU A 422 8.63 -2.77 -38.59
C LEU A 422 9.47 -4.02 -38.91
N VAL A 423 10.78 -3.97 -38.69
CA VAL A 423 11.67 -5.13 -38.86
C VAL A 423 11.37 -6.21 -37.82
N SER A 424 11.08 -5.83 -36.57
CA SER A 424 10.70 -6.80 -35.52
C SER A 424 9.33 -7.45 -35.79
N MET A 425 8.45 -6.80 -36.56
CA MET A 425 7.21 -7.38 -37.08
C MET A 425 7.44 -8.36 -38.25
N GLY A 426 8.68 -8.55 -38.70
CA GLY A 426 9.07 -9.53 -39.73
C GLY A 426 9.11 -9.00 -41.15
N PHE A 427 9.01 -7.69 -41.35
CA PHE A 427 9.18 -7.06 -42.67
C PHE A 427 10.68 -6.96 -43.04
N ASP A 428 10.99 -7.10 -44.33
CA ASP A 428 12.36 -6.99 -44.80
C ASP A 428 12.91 -5.57 -44.62
N MET A 429 14.13 -5.48 -44.08
CA MET A 429 14.80 -4.21 -43.73
C MET A 429 14.90 -3.28 -44.96
N SER A 430 15.14 -3.84 -46.14
CA SER A 430 15.29 -3.05 -47.37
C SER A 430 13.97 -2.38 -47.79
N ALA A 431 12.86 -3.11 -47.71
CA ALA A 431 11.52 -2.62 -48.02
C ALA A 431 11.04 -1.61 -46.97
N VAL A 432 11.30 -1.86 -45.68
CA VAL A 432 10.96 -0.95 -44.58
C VAL A 432 11.66 0.39 -44.74
N VAL A 433 12.97 0.39 -45.01
CA VAL A 433 13.73 1.64 -45.19
C VAL A 433 13.19 2.44 -46.37
N ALA A 434 12.92 1.79 -47.51
CA ALA A 434 12.34 2.46 -48.69
C ALA A 434 10.94 3.02 -48.41
N ALA A 435 10.10 2.27 -47.68
CA ALA A 435 8.74 2.68 -47.34
C ALA A 435 8.72 3.84 -46.33
N VAL A 436 9.64 3.86 -45.36
CA VAL A 436 9.81 4.95 -44.38
C VAL A 436 10.38 6.21 -45.05
N GLN A 437 11.34 6.06 -45.97
CA GLN A 437 11.90 7.17 -46.75
C GLN A 437 10.88 7.82 -47.70
N ALA A 438 9.95 7.03 -48.24
CA ALA A 438 8.85 7.53 -49.07
C ALA A 438 7.83 8.37 -48.27
N GLY A 439 7.93 8.41 -46.94
CA GLY A 439 7.06 9.18 -46.06
C GLY A 439 5.65 8.60 -45.93
N GLY A 440 4.99 8.93 -44.81
CA GLY A 440 3.62 8.53 -44.52
C GLY A 440 3.35 8.28 -43.04
N THR A 441 2.09 8.10 -42.69
CA THR A 441 1.69 7.58 -41.37
C THR A 441 2.10 6.11 -41.25
N MET A 442 2.26 5.61 -40.02
CA MET A 442 2.64 4.22 -39.75
C MET A 442 1.73 3.21 -40.48
N GLU A 443 0.42 3.49 -40.50
CA GLU A 443 -0.58 2.68 -41.20
C GLU A 443 -0.38 2.66 -42.72
N ALA A 444 -0.05 3.81 -43.32
CA ALA A 444 0.22 3.91 -44.75
C ALA A 444 1.53 3.18 -45.15
N ILE A 445 2.55 3.26 -44.29
CA ILE A 445 3.82 2.52 -44.45
C ILE A 445 3.55 1.02 -44.37
N MET A 446 2.77 0.57 -43.37
CA MET A 446 2.42 -0.83 -43.19
C MET A 446 1.56 -1.37 -44.34
N GLN A 447 0.57 -0.61 -44.82
CA GLN A 447 -0.22 -0.98 -46.00
C GLN A 447 0.64 -1.12 -47.26
N ARG A 448 1.61 -0.23 -47.46
CA ARG A 448 2.55 -0.30 -48.59
C ARG A 448 3.45 -1.53 -48.49
N LEU A 449 3.91 -1.88 -47.28
CA LEU A 449 4.71 -3.08 -47.05
C LEU A 449 3.91 -4.37 -47.27
N LEU A 450 2.63 -4.39 -46.87
CA LEU A 450 1.73 -5.52 -47.09
C LEU A 450 1.35 -5.72 -48.57
N GLN A 451 1.26 -4.64 -49.34
CA GLN A 451 0.96 -4.69 -50.78
C GLN A 451 2.15 -5.19 -51.62
N GLN A 452 3.38 -5.18 -51.09
CA GLN A 452 4.62 -5.50 -51.81
C GLN A 452 5.10 -6.97 -51.66
N GLY A 453 4.25 -7.94 -51.28
CA GLY A 453 4.68 -9.32 -51.00
C GLY A 453 5.62 -9.95 -52.06
N PRO A 454 6.57 -10.84 -51.66
CA PRO A 454 6.38 -11.87 -50.62
C PRO A 454 7.35 -11.84 -49.42
N LEU A 455 6.91 -12.43 -48.30
CA LEU A 455 7.70 -12.75 -47.11
C LEU A 455 8.95 -13.58 -47.48
N PRO A 456 10.13 -13.31 -46.89
CA PRO A 456 11.33 -14.11 -47.15
C PRO A 456 11.18 -15.52 -46.56
N ASN A 457 11.82 -16.49 -47.23
CA ASN A 457 11.94 -17.88 -46.81
C ASN A 457 12.43 -17.96 -45.34
N PRO A 458 11.85 -18.81 -44.45
CA PRO A 458 12.18 -18.86 -43.03
C PRO A 458 13.66 -19.18 -42.70
N ALA A 459 14.43 -19.66 -43.68
CA ALA A 459 15.87 -19.88 -43.56
C ALA A 459 16.72 -18.59 -43.59
N ALA A 460 16.25 -17.52 -44.26
CA ALA A 460 16.98 -16.25 -44.36
C ALA A 460 16.77 -15.37 -43.13
N ALA A 461 15.57 -15.41 -42.53
CA ALA A 461 15.23 -14.69 -41.30
C ALA A 461 16.07 -15.16 -40.10
N ALA A 462 16.38 -16.46 -40.01
CA ALA A 462 17.23 -17.01 -38.95
C ALA A 462 18.69 -16.53 -39.02
N ALA A 463 19.23 -16.38 -40.24
CA ALA A 463 20.60 -15.91 -40.44
C ALA A 463 20.75 -14.40 -40.17
N GLN A 464 19.74 -13.59 -40.51
CA GLN A 464 19.73 -12.15 -40.22
C GLN A 464 19.48 -11.86 -38.73
N ALA A 465 18.67 -12.66 -38.05
CA ALA A 465 18.46 -12.54 -36.59
C ALA A 465 19.75 -12.80 -35.79
N GLN A 466 20.59 -13.77 -36.21
CA GLN A 466 21.89 -14.02 -35.59
C GLN A 466 22.91 -12.91 -35.84
N ALA A 467 22.93 -12.33 -37.05
CA ALA A 467 23.82 -11.20 -37.37
C ALA A 467 23.41 -9.90 -36.64
N ALA A 468 22.10 -9.64 -36.51
CA ALA A 468 21.58 -8.50 -35.75
C ALA A 468 21.85 -8.64 -34.24
N ALA A 469 21.76 -9.86 -33.68
CA ALA A 469 22.10 -10.13 -32.29
C ALA A 469 23.60 -9.92 -31.98
N GLN A 470 24.49 -10.25 -32.93
CA GLN A 470 25.93 -10.02 -32.78
C GLN A 470 26.33 -8.55 -32.95
N ALA A 471 25.63 -7.79 -33.81
CA ALA A 471 25.87 -6.34 -33.96
C ALA A 471 25.30 -5.52 -32.79
N ALA A 472 24.17 -5.93 -32.21
CA ALA A 472 23.60 -5.31 -31.01
C ALA A 472 24.48 -5.50 -29.76
N ALA A 473 25.20 -6.63 -29.67
CA ALA A 473 26.16 -6.89 -28.60
C ALA A 473 27.46 -6.07 -28.70
N ALA A 474 27.80 -5.55 -29.88
CA ALA A 474 29.05 -4.83 -30.13
C ALA A 474 28.95 -3.30 -29.99
N ASN A 475 27.73 -2.73 -30.05
CA ASN A 475 27.49 -1.28 -30.00
C ASN A 475 26.64 -0.83 -28.80
N ALA A 476 26.45 -1.69 -27.79
CA ALA A 476 25.84 -1.30 -26.53
C ALA A 476 26.85 -0.53 -25.66
N GLU A 477 27.17 0.71 -26.05
CA GLU A 477 27.67 1.68 -25.08
C GLU A 477 26.53 1.99 -24.09
N PRO A 478 26.76 1.90 -22.78
CA PRO A 478 25.74 2.22 -21.80
C PRO A 478 25.39 3.71 -21.91
N PRO A 479 24.11 4.11 -21.84
CA PRO A 479 23.76 5.51 -21.69
C PRO A 479 24.37 6.00 -20.37
N ALA A 480 25.40 6.82 -20.48
CA ALA A 480 26.02 7.52 -19.38
C ALA A 480 25.08 8.66 -18.93
N ASP A 481 23.98 8.31 -18.25
CA ASP A 481 23.27 9.18 -17.30
C ASP A 481 22.08 8.51 -16.57
N ALA A 482 22.11 7.17 -16.41
CA ALA A 482 21.27 6.54 -15.40
C ALA A 482 21.98 6.65 -14.05
N SER A 483 21.73 7.74 -13.33
CA SER A 483 22.05 7.79 -11.90
C SER A 483 21.51 6.52 -11.24
N PHE A 484 22.39 5.77 -10.57
CA PHE A 484 22.03 4.68 -9.68
C PHE A 484 21.02 5.20 -8.65
N SER A 485 19.73 5.08 -8.98
CA SER A 485 18.65 4.97 -8.02
C SER A 485 18.34 3.49 -7.93
N GLU A 486 18.21 2.97 -6.72
CA GLU A 486 17.81 1.58 -6.49
C GLU A 486 16.57 1.24 -7.34
N PRO A 487 16.41 -0.01 -7.80
CA PRO A 487 15.25 -0.39 -8.60
C PRO A 487 13.98 -0.09 -7.81
N ARG A 488 13.27 0.98 -8.20
CA ARG A 488 12.03 1.41 -7.58
C ARG A 488 10.96 0.36 -7.79
N ASP A 489 10.19 0.10 -6.74
CA ASP A 489 9.07 -0.81 -6.78
C ASP A 489 7.81 -0.10 -7.27
N VAL A 490 7.78 0.18 -8.58
CA VAL A 490 6.70 0.94 -9.23
C VAL A 490 5.33 0.30 -9.01
N GLU A 491 5.26 -1.04 -8.97
CA GLU A 491 4.02 -1.77 -8.71
C GLU A 491 3.47 -1.47 -7.31
N MET A 492 4.32 -1.48 -6.28
CA MET A 492 3.89 -1.14 -4.91
C MET A 492 3.53 0.34 -4.76
N GLU A 493 4.25 1.22 -5.45
CA GLU A 493 3.94 2.65 -5.48
C GLU A 493 2.57 2.91 -6.12
N ASP A 494 2.27 2.26 -7.24
CA ASP A 494 0.97 2.35 -7.94
C ASP A 494 -0.16 1.76 -7.08
N GLU A 495 0.05 0.63 -6.40
CA GLU A 495 -0.95 0.06 -5.48
C GLU A 495 -1.31 1.03 -4.34
N ILE A 496 -0.31 1.71 -3.76
CA ILE A 496 -0.52 2.70 -2.70
C ILE A 496 -1.25 3.91 -3.28
N ALA A 497 -0.80 4.41 -4.42
CA ALA A 497 -1.39 5.58 -5.07
C ALA A 497 -2.86 5.36 -5.46
N ASP A 498 -3.19 4.17 -5.96
CA ASP A 498 -4.57 3.77 -6.27
C ASP A 498 -5.46 3.73 -5.03
N GLU A 499 -4.95 3.21 -3.90
CA GLU A 499 -5.71 3.17 -2.65
C GLU A 499 -5.94 4.59 -2.08
N LEU A 500 -4.95 5.48 -2.21
CA LEU A 500 -5.11 6.89 -1.89
C LEU A 500 -6.13 7.58 -2.81
N ALA A 501 -6.10 7.32 -4.11
CA ALA A 501 -7.02 7.91 -5.07
C ALA A 501 -8.49 7.51 -4.83
N ARG A 502 -8.72 6.33 -4.21
CA ARG A 502 -10.05 5.86 -3.80
C ARG A 502 -10.54 6.48 -2.48
N THR A 503 -9.64 7.05 -1.69
CA THR A 503 -9.94 7.59 -0.37
C THR A 503 -10.30 9.07 -0.50
N ASP A 504 -11.52 9.44 -0.06
CA ASP A 504 -11.92 10.84 0.06
C ASP A 504 -12.00 11.27 1.53
N ALA A 505 -12.12 12.58 1.78
CA ALA A 505 -12.14 13.15 3.15
C ALA A 505 -13.23 12.59 4.07
N LEU A 506 -14.26 11.95 3.50
CA LEU A 506 -15.41 11.39 4.22
C LEU A 506 -15.39 9.86 4.25
N SER A 507 -14.47 9.21 3.53
CA SER A 507 -14.34 7.75 3.47
C SER A 507 -13.98 7.14 4.82
N ASP A 508 -13.31 7.92 5.67
CA ASP A 508 -12.98 7.58 7.05
C ASP A 508 -14.21 7.40 7.94
N TYR A 509 -15.30 8.08 7.58
CA TYR A 509 -16.58 8.04 8.27
C TYR A 509 -17.58 7.07 7.60
N ASP A 510 -17.26 6.58 6.40
CA ASP A 510 -18.09 5.66 5.63
C ASP A 510 -17.78 4.20 5.98
N ILE A 511 -18.03 3.87 7.25
CA ILE A 511 -17.75 2.54 7.79
C ILE A 511 -18.87 1.56 7.40
N ASP A 512 -18.50 0.35 6.95
CA ASP A 512 -19.44 -0.77 6.88
C ASP A 512 -19.72 -1.26 8.31
N VAL A 513 -20.95 -1.06 8.77
CA VAL A 513 -21.37 -1.31 10.16
C VAL A 513 -21.87 -2.72 10.39
N THR A 514 -21.84 -3.60 9.37
CA THR A 514 -22.39 -4.97 9.46
C THR A 514 -21.74 -5.77 10.59
N ARG A 515 -20.40 -5.82 10.62
CA ARG A 515 -19.64 -6.56 11.65
C ARG A 515 -19.82 -5.98 13.04
N GLU A 516 -19.93 -4.67 13.16
CA GLU A 516 -20.20 -3.98 14.42
C GLU A 516 -21.58 -4.33 14.94
N GLY A 517 -22.59 -4.41 14.07
CA GLY A 517 -23.93 -4.86 14.43
C GLY A 517 -23.94 -6.28 14.99
N GLU A 518 -23.21 -7.20 14.33
CA GLU A 518 -23.04 -8.58 14.81
C GLU A 518 -22.35 -8.62 16.18
N ALA A 519 -21.25 -7.88 16.35
CA ALA A 519 -20.52 -7.80 17.61
C ALA A 519 -21.35 -7.17 18.75
N ILE A 520 -22.13 -6.11 18.48
CA ILE A 520 -23.04 -5.51 19.47
C ILE A 520 -24.03 -6.56 19.97
N ASN A 521 -24.64 -7.31 19.05
CA ASN A 521 -25.63 -8.33 19.40
C ASN A 521 -25.00 -9.50 20.17
N GLU A 522 -23.79 -9.94 19.78
CA GLU A 522 -23.04 -10.98 20.47
C GLU A 522 -22.74 -10.59 21.92
N TYR A 523 -22.16 -9.41 22.15
CA TYR A 523 -21.78 -8.98 23.50
C TYR A 523 -22.98 -8.64 24.39
N LEU A 524 -24.09 -8.16 23.82
CA LEU A 524 -25.34 -8.02 24.56
C LEU A 524 -25.87 -9.38 25.03
N ALA A 525 -25.88 -10.39 24.15
CA ALA A 525 -26.30 -11.74 24.51
C ALA A 525 -25.39 -12.37 25.58
N LEU A 526 -24.08 -12.15 25.49
CA LEU A 526 -23.12 -12.59 26.52
C LEU A 526 -23.40 -11.94 27.87
N LEU A 527 -23.69 -10.64 27.91
CA LEU A 527 -24.05 -9.94 29.15
C LEU A 527 -25.36 -10.47 29.76
N ASP A 528 -26.37 -10.75 28.94
CA ASP A 528 -27.66 -11.28 29.41
C ASP A 528 -27.51 -12.72 29.96
N SER A 529 -26.66 -13.54 29.33
CA SER A 529 -26.33 -14.88 29.84
C SER A 529 -25.57 -14.84 31.17
N THR A 530 -24.64 -13.89 31.33
CA THR A 530 -23.85 -13.70 32.54
C THR A 530 -24.71 -13.16 33.70
N GLY A 531 -25.61 -12.22 33.42
CA GLY A 531 -26.58 -11.69 34.39
C GLY A 531 -27.60 -12.73 34.86
N SER A 532 -27.97 -13.68 34.00
CA SER A 532 -28.86 -14.79 34.37
C SER A 532 -28.18 -15.79 35.31
N SER A 533 -26.86 -16.00 35.14
CA SER A 533 -26.07 -16.92 35.99
C SER A 533 -25.77 -16.36 37.39
N SER A 534 -25.64 -15.03 37.53
CA SER A 534 -25.43 -14.36 38.82
C SER A 534 -26.74 -14.18 39.61
N GLY A 535 -27.89 -14.11 38.93
CA GLY A 535 -29.21 -14.08 39.56
C GLY A 535 -29.67 -15.41 40.16
N SER A 536 -29.19 -16.55 39.66
CA SER A 536 -29.50 -17.87 40.21
C SER A 536 -28.68 -18.26 41.44
N ALA A 537 -27.59 -17.53 41.74
CA ALA A 537 -26.73 -17.81 42.89
C ALA A 537 -27.15 -17.05 44.17
N SER A 538 -28.04 -16.06 44.07
CA SER A 538 -28.45 -15.19 45.18
C SER A 538 -29.76 -15.59 45.87
N THR A 539 -30.39 -16.70 45.46
CA THR A 539 -31.66 -17.20 46.04
C THR A 539 -31.53 -18.46 46.90
N SER A 540 -30.30 -18.85 47.25
CA SER A 540 -30.02 -19.91 48.24
C SER A 540 -29.10 -19.39 49.33
N GLY A 541 -29.67 -18.64 50.26
CA GLY A 541 -29.03 -18.15 51.49
C GLY A 541 -30.07 -18.00 52.58
#